data_AF-A0A3D3QKH8-F1
#
_entry.id   AF-A0A3D3QKH8-F1
#
_cell.length_a   1.000
_cell.length_b   1.000
_cell.length_c   1.000
_cell.angle_alpha   90.00
_cell.angle_beta   90.00
_cell.angle_gamma   90.00
#
_symmetry.space_group_name_H-M   'P 1'
#
loop_
_entity.id
_entity.type
_entity.pdbx_description
1 polymer ?
#
loop_
_entity_poly.entity_id
_entity_poly.type
_entity_poly.pdbx_seq_one_letter_code
_entity_poly.pdbx_strand_id
1 'polypeptide(L)'
;MTYWPCCARVLAIVFLTIWAGPVRAQVLTVSEPPSYPDTAQALSARVEIIRTEYGVPHIYAEDWKAFGYAMGWVQSEDYGDQVAVGFVRSRGEYGRYTGRDSIAGDFAGREAHALAAARYELLEPRARATYDG
;
A
#
# COMPACT_ATOMS: atom_id res chain seq x y z
N MET A 1 -35.50 73.62 -9.79
CA MET A 1 -35.64 72.83 -8.55
C MET A 1 -36.45 71.61 -8.95
N THR A 2 -35.92 70.40 -9.10
CA THR A 2 -34.98 69.66 -8.26
C THR A 2 -34.31 68.58 -9.11
N TYR A 3 -33.03 68.35 -8.85
CA TYR A 3 -32.13 67.41 -9.51
C TYR A 3 -32.21 66.08 -8.74
N TRP A 4 -32.58 64.98 -9.40
CA TRP A 4 -32.62 63.64 -8.80
C TRP A 4 -31.36 62.85 -9.20
N PRO A 5 -30.58 62.31 -8.24
CA PRO A 5 -29.26 61.76 -8.51
C PRO A 5 -29.36 60.32 -9.03
N CYS A 6 -28.92 60.11 -10.27
CA CYS A 6 -28.83 58.79 -10.91
C CYS A 6 -27.55 58.01 -10.51
N CYS A 7 -26.63 58.63 -9.76
CA CYS A 7 -25.29 58.07 -9.52
C CYS A 7 -25.20 57.06 -8.36
N ALA A 8 -26.17 57.01 -7.44
CA ALA A 8 -26.02 56.22 -6.21
C ALA A 8 -26.24 54.70 -6.38
N ARG A 9 -26.91 54.26 -7.46
CA ARG A 9 -27.28 52.84 -7.64
C ARG A 9 -26.23 51.96 -8.31
N VAL A 10 -25.28 52.55 -9.04
CA VAL A 10 -24.25 51.77 -9.76
C VAL A 10 -23.09 51.35 -8.84
N LEU A 11 -22.77 52.15 -7.82
CA LEU A 11 -21.66 51.88 -6.91
C LEU A 11 -21.92 50.72 -5.92
N ALA A 12 -23.17 50.40 -5.61
CA ALA A 12 -23.50 49.37 -4.62
C ALA A 12 -23.32 47.93 -5.14
N ILE A 13 -23.41 47.70 -6.46
CA ILE A 13 -23.32 46.34 -7.04
C ILE A 13 -21.86 45.91 -7.21
N VAL A 14 -20.94 46.85 -7.46
CA VAL A 14 -19.50 46.55 -7.63
C VAL A 14 -18.82 46.20 -6.30
N PHE A 15 -19.31 46.74 -5.17
CA PHE A 15 -18.72 46.48 -3.85
C PHE A 15 -19.04 45.09 -3.29
N LEU A 16 -20.14 44.45 -3.71
CA LEU A 16 -20.55 43.15 -3.18
C LEU A 16 -19.80 41.96 -3.83
N THR A 17 -19.21 42.15 -5.01
CA THR A 17 -18.45 41.09 -5.70
C THR A 17 -16.98 41.02 -5.29
N ILE A 18 -16.45 42.01 -4.56
CA ILE A 18 -15.04 42.08 -4.16
C ILE A 18 -14.81 41.48 -2.75
N TRP A 19 -15.87 41.23 -1.96
CA TRP A 19 -15.79 40.66 -0.61
C TRP A 19 -16.04 39.15 -0.51
N ALA A 20 -16.13 38.45 -1.64
CA ALA A 20 -15.95 37.00 -1.65
C ALA A 20 -14.44 36.73 -1.53
N GLY A 21 -13.90 36.87 -0.32
CA GLY A 21 -12.53 36.43 -0.03
C GLY A 21 -12.33 34.99 -0.54
N PRO A 22 -11.12 34.63 -1.00
CA PRO A 22 -10.89 33.31 -1.58
C PRO A 22 -11.40 32.27 -0.59
N VAL A 23 -12.39 31.48 -1.02
CA VAL A 23 -12.80 30.27 -0.31
C VAL A 23 -11.51 29.52 -0.08
N ARG A 24 -11.00 29.52 1.16
CA ARG A 24 -9.82 28.74 1.49
C ARG A 24 -10.22 27.31 1.20
N ALA A 25 -9.68 26.74 0.12
CA ALA A 25 -9.65 25.31 -0.06
C ALA A 25 -9.01 24.76 1.21
N GLN A 26 -9.82 24.23 2.11
CA GLN A 26 -9.33 23.45 3.21
C GLN A 26 -8.74 22.22 2.54
N VAL A 27 -7.42 22.20 2.41
CA VAL A 27 -6.71 20.97 2.09
C VAL A 27 -7.16 19.98 3.16
N LEU A 28 -7.91 18.97 2.75
CA LEU A 28 -8.18 17.81 3.59
C LEU A 28 -6.81 17.22 3.89
N THR A 29 -6.26 17.58 5.06
CA THR A 29 -5.08 16.93 5.59
C THR A 29 -5.48 15.49 5.83
N VAL A 30 -5.15 14.60 4.89
CA VAL A 30 -5.16 13.17 5.17
C VAL A 30 -4.22 13.01 6.36
N SER A 31 -4.78 12.68 7.52
CA SER A 31 -3.99 12.33 8.69
C SER A 31 -3.08 11.18 8.28
N GLU A 32 -1.77 11.38 8.41
CA GLU A 32 -0.82 10.30 8.21
C GLU A 32 -1.25 9.13 9.11
N PRO A 33 -1.34 7.89 8.57
CA PRO A 33 -1.72 6.75 9.39
C PRO A 33 -0.74 6.63 10.56
N PRO A 34 -1.20 6.13 11.72
CA PRO A 34 -0.33 5.91 12.87
C PRO A 34 0.90 5.09 12.43
N SER A 35 2.09 5.62 12.74
CA SER A 35 3.34 4.93 12.48
C SER A 35 3.58 3.92 13.60
N TYR A 36 3.68 2.64 13.22
CA TYR A 36 3.95 1.55 14.14
C TYR A 36 5.40 1.09 14.02
N PRO A 37 6.00 0.53 15.09
CA PRO A 37 7.32 -0.10 15.00
C PRO A 37 7.31 -1.24 13.99
N ASP A 38 8.36 -1.35 13.20
CA ASP A 38 8.52 -2.44 12.23
C ASP A 38 9.11 -3.69 12.91
N THR A 39 8.28 -4.33 13.73
CA THR A 39 8.65 -5.55 14.46
C THR A 39 7.55 -6.58 14.33
N ALA A 40 7.92 -7.86 14.33
CA ALA A 40 6.96 -8.97 14.28
C ALA A 40 5.89 -8.86 15.38
N GLN A 41 6.27 -8.44 16.59
CA GLN A 41 5.34 -8.24 17.71
C GLN A 41 4.33 -7.13 17.44
N ALA A 42 4.77 -6.01 16.85
CA ALA A 42 3.89 -4.89 16.54
C ALA A 42 2.95 -5.21 15.37
N LEU A 43 3.42 -5.97 14.38
CA LEU A 43 2.62 -6.42 13.23
C LEU A 43 1.56 -7.45 13.66
N SER A 44 1.97 -8.46 14.43
CA SER A 44 1.05 -9.51 14.90
C SER A 44 -0.03 -8.99 15.84
N ALA A 45 0.26 -7.96 16.64
CA ALA A 45 -0.71 -7.34 17.54
C ALA A 45 -1.89 -6.67 16.81
N ARG A 46 -1.79 -6.41 15.51
CA ARG A 46 -2.81 -5.73 14.68
C ARG A 46 -3.55 -6.69 13.73
N VAL A 47 -3.39 -7.98 13.95
CA VAL A 47 -3.90 -9.04 13.08
C VAL A 47 -4.69 -10.04 13.92
N GLU A 48 -5.82 -10.49 13.38
CA GLU A 48 -6.57 -11.64 13.85
C GLU A 48 -6.68 -12.67 12.72
N ILE A 49 -6.29 -13.91 13.00
CA ILE A 49 -6.39 -15.03 12.06
C ILE A 49 -7.38 -16.04 12.63
N ILE A 50 -8.49 -16.28 11.91
CA ILE A 50 -9.52 -17.24 12.29
C ILE A 50 -9.50 -18.37 11.27
N ARG A 51 -9.28 -19.60 11.71
CA ARG A 51 -9.32 -20.78 10.84
C ARG A 51 -10.67 -21.46 10.91
N THR A 52 -11.15 -21.90 9.75
CA THR A 52 -12.34 -22.76 9.63
C THR A 52 -12.00 -24.22 9.98
N GLU A 53 -13.01 -25.09 9.96
CA GLU A 53 -12.86 -26.54 10.18
C GLU A 53 -11.84 -27.20 9.24
N TYR A 54 -11.73 -26.71 8.00
CA TYR A 54 -10.77 -27.21 7.00
C TYR A 54 -9.42 -26.48 7.03
N GLY A 55 -9.17 -25.67 8.06
CA GLY A 55 -7.94 -24.91 8.22
C GLY A 55 -7.86 -23.65 7.37
N VAL A 56 -8.87 -23.29 6.56
CA VAL A 56 -8.82 -22.09 5.70
C VAL A 56 -8.74 -20.82 6.56
N PRO A 57 -7.67 -20.01 6.45
CA PRO A 57 -7.50 -18.81 7.26
C PRO A 57 -8.34 -17.64 6.73
N HIS A 58 -9.05 -16.98 7.64
CA HIS A 58 -9.68 -15.67 7.44
C HIS A 58 -8.86 -14.65 8.22
N ILE A 59 -8.30 -13.66 7.52
CA ILE A 59 -7.36 -12.69 8.08
C ILE A 59 -8.06 -11.34 8.20
N TYR A 60 -8.13 -10.81 9.42
CA TYR A 60 -8.45 -9.41 9.69
C TYR A 60 -7.17 -8.68 10.08
N ALA A 61 -6.94 -7.50 9.51
CA ALA A 61 -5.77 -6.69 9.80
C ALA A 61 -6.12 -5.20 9.78
N GLU A 62 -5.49 -4.41 10.65
CA GLU A 62 -5.72 -2.96 10.73
C GLU A 62 -5.14 -2.19 9.52
N ASP A 63 -4.10 -2.72 8.88
CA ASP A 63 -3.41 -2.09 7.74
C ASP A 63 -2.80 -3.13 6.78
N TRP A 64 -2.38 -2.67 5.60
CA TRP A 64 -1.83 -3.52 4.54
C TRP A 64 -0.50 -4.20 4.90
N LYS A 65 0.31 -3.58 5.77
CA LYS A 65 1.59 -4.16 6.20
C LYS A 65 1.37 -5.28 7.21
N ALA A 66 0.50 -5.07 8.19
CA ALA A 66 0.08 -6.11 9.11
C ALA A 66 -0.60 -7.28 8.36
N PHE A 67 -1.41 -6.98 7.34
CA PHE A 67 -1.97 -8.00 6.44
C PHE A 67 -0.90 -8.82 5.71
N GLY A 68 0.12 -8.15 5.16
CA GLY A 68 1.28 -8.80 4.52
C GLY A 68 1.98 -9.81 5.43
N TYR A 69 2.29 -9.36 6.65
CA TYR A 69 2.89 -10.20 7.69
C TYR A 69 2.05 -11.45 7.98
N ALA A 70 0.73 -11.28 8.14
CA ALA A 70 -0.21 -12.37 8.39
C ALA A 70 -0.25 -13.37 7.23
N MET A 71 -0.25 -12.88 5.99
CA MET A 71 -0.22 -13.71 4.79
C MET A 71 1.06 -14.55 4.72
N GLY A 72 2.22 -13.95 5.04
CA GLY A 72 3.49 -14.67 5.12
C GLY A 72 3.47 -15.74 6.21
N TRP A 73 2.90 -15.42 7.37
CA TRP A 73 2.75 -16.35 8.49
C TRP A 73 1.89 -17.57 8.12
N VAL A 74 0.65 -17.36 7.65
CA VAL A 74 -0.26 -18.48 7.36
C VAL A 74 0.25 -19.36 6.22
N GLN A 75 0.89 -18.77 5.20
CA GLN A 75 1.50 -19.55 4.12
C GLN A 75 2.65 -20.41 4.65
N SER A 76 3.48 -19.86 5.53
CA SER A 76 4.60 -20.59 6.12
C SER A 76 4.12 -21.70 7.06
N GLU A 77 3.05 -21.46 7.80
CA GLU A 77 2.42 -22.46 8.67
C GLU A 77 1.84 -23.64 7.87
N ASP A 78 1.17 -23.35 6.74
CA ASP A 78 0.44 -24.36 5.96
C ASP A 78 1.33 -25.13 4.98
N TYR A 79 2.31 -24.45 4.37
CA TYR A 79 3.14 -25.00 3.29
C TYR A 79 4.60 -25.22 3.69
N GLY A 80 5.02 -24.73 4.85
CA GLY A 80 6.35 -24.98 5.41
C GLY A 80 7.50 -24.62 4.48
N ASP A 81 8.35 -25.60 4.19
CA ASP A 81 9.56 -25.45 3.38
C ASP A 81 9.27 -25.06 1.92
N GLN A 82 8.09 -25.38 1.40
CA GLN A 82 7.70 -25.05 0.03
C GLN A 82 7.71 -23.55 -0.22
N VAL A 83 7.35 -22.73 0.78
CA VAL A 83 7.40 -21.27 0.71
C VAL A 83 8.85 -20.80 0.52
N ALA A 84 9.76 -21.30 1.36
CA ALA A 84 11.19 -20.96 1.29
C ALA A 84 11.83 -21.41 -0.03
N VAL A 85 11.51 -22.63 -0.48
CA VAL A 85 11.97 -23.15 -1.78
C VAL A 85 11.39 -22.34 -2.94
N GLY A 86 10.15 -21.87 -2.83
CA GLY A 86 9.50 -20.97 -3.78
C GLY A 86 10.28 -19.68 -3.96
N PHE A 87 10.76 -19.06 -2.88
CA PHE A 87 11.63 -17.87 -2.95
C PHE A 87 12.97 -18.13 -3.62
N VAL A 88 13.60 -19.28 -3.35
CA VAL A 88 14.86 -19.66 -4.01
C VAL A 88 14.66 -19.85 -5.52
N ARG A 89 13.56 -20.49 -5.92
CA ARG A 89 13.20 -20.65 -7.33
C ARG A 89 12.87 -19.33 -8.00
N SER A 90 12.11 -18.45 -7.33
CA SER A 90 11.72 -17.16 -7.90
C SER A 90 12.91 -16.22 -8.08
N ARG A 91 13.96 -16.32 -7.25
CA ARG A 91 15.24 -15.63 -7.44
C ARG A 91 16.12 -16.26 -8.53
N GLY A 92 15.78 -17.46 -8.99
CA GLY A 92 16.57 -18.25 -9.91
C GLY A 92 17.90 -18.71 -9.31
N GLU A 93 17.85 -19.22 -8.08
CA GLU A 93 19.00 -19.73 -7.33
C GLU A 93 18.89 -21.23 -7.03
N TYR A 94 17.87 -21.92 -7.54
CA TYR A 94 17.54 -23.29 -7.15
C TYR A 94 18.60 -24.32 -7.56
N GLY A 95 19.24 -24.13 -8.72
CA GLY A 95 20.35 -24.95 -9.17
C GLY A 95 21.58 -24.88 -8.26
N ARG A 96 21.76 -23.79 -7.49
CA ARG A 96 22.85 -23.67 -6.49
C ARG A 96 22.72 -24.72 -5.38
N TYR A 97 21.49 -25.10 -5.03
CA TYR A 97 21.20 -26.00 -3.92
C TYR A 97 20.95 -27.44 -4.38
N THR A 98 20.47 -27.63 -5.61
CA THR A 98 20.01 -28.95 -6.10
C THR A 98 20.85 -29.52 -7.24
N GLY A 99 21.78 -28.74 -7.80
CA GLY A 99 22.70 -29.19 -8.83
C GLY A 99 22.29 -28.75 -10.24
N ARG A 100 23.12 -29.16 -11.20
CA ARG A 100 23.09 -28.67 -12.59
C ARG A 100 21.76 -28.95 -13.29
N ASP A 101 21.13 -30.08 -13.00
CA ASP A 101 19.92 -30.51 -13.71
C ASP A 101 18.72 -29.58 -13.48
N SER A 102 18.75 -28.79 -12.39
CA SER A 102 17.71 -27.82 -12.04
C SER A 102 17.92 -26.42 -12.62
N ILE A 103 19.06 -26.14 -13.27
CA ILE A 103 19.46 -24.77 -13.66
C ILE A 103 18.55 -24.16 -14.74
N ALA A 104 17.82 -24.99 -15.51
CA ALA A 104 16.94 -24.52 -16.57
C ALA A 104 15.88 -23.55 -16.04
N GLY A 105 15.28 -23.84 -14.87
CA GLY A 105 14.29 -22.96 -14.24
C GLY A 105 14.88 -21.65 -13.73
N ASP A 106 16.17 -21.63 -13.39
CA ASP A 106 16.81 -20.45 -12.82
C ASP A 106 16.97 -19.29 -13.82
N PHE A 107 17.05 -19.58 -15.12
CA PHE A 107 17.20 -18.53 -16.14
C PHE A 107 15.98 -17.60 -16.17
N ALA A 108 14.78 -18.17 -16.26
CA ALA A 108 13.53 -17.41 -16.21
C ALA A 108 13.33 -16.74 -14.84
N GLY A 109 13.66 -17.44 -13.75
CA GLY A 109 13.59 -16.89 -12.40
C GLY A 109 14.44 -15.63 -12.22
N ARG A 110 15.70 -15.65 -12.68
CA ARG A 110 16.62 -14.50 -12.59
C ARG A 110 16.10 -13.28 -13.35
N GLU A 111 15.61 -13.47 -14.57
CA GLU A 111 15.07 -12.38 -15.38
C GLU A 111 13.83 -11.76 -14.72
N ALA A 112 12.87 -12.60 -14.29
CA ALA A 112 11.67 -12.15 -13.61
C ALA A 112 11.98 -11.44 -12.28
N HIS A 113 12.93 -11.98 -11.50
CA HIS A 113 13.36 -11.37 -10.24
C HIS A 113 14.03 -10.00 -10.46
N ALA A 114 14.92 -9.89 -11.45
CA ALA A 114 15.58 -8.64 -11.77
C ALA A 114 14.57 -7.55 -12.17
N LEU A 115 13.55 -7.91 -12.95
CA LEU A 115 12.48 -7.00 -13.32
C LEU A 115 11.63 -6.57 -12.12
N ALA A 116 11.26 -7.53 -11.26
CA ALA A 116 10.49 -7.27 -10.05
C ALA A 116 11.24 -6.32 -9.10
N ALA A 117 12.53 -6.58 -8.86
CA ALA A 117 13.38 -5.73 -8.02
C ALA A 117 13.52 -4.31 -8.61
N ALA A 118 13.75 -4.19 -9.91
CA ALA A 118 13.91 -2.89 -10.57
C ALA A 118 12.63 -2.03 -10.56
N ARG A 119 11.45 -2.66 -10.45
CA ARG A 119 10.14 -1.99 -10.50
C ARG A 119 9.41 -1.96 -9.17
N TYR A 120 10.01 -2.47 -8.09
CA TYR A 120 9.37 -2.52 -6.76
C TYR A 120 8.86 -1.15 -6.31
N GLU A 121 9.67 -0.11 -6.52
CA GLU A 121 9.34 1.27 -6.17
C GLU A 121 8.22 1.89 -7.03
N LEU A 122 7.78 1.23 -8.09
CA LEU A 122 6.67 1.65 -8.94
C LEU A 122 5.33 1.07 -8.48
N LEU A 123 5.33 0.13 -7.53
CA LEU A 123 4.10 -0.46 -7.01
C LEU A 123 3.24 0.58 -6.30
N GLU A 124 1.93 0.43 -6.40
CA GLU A 124 0.97 1.20 -5.60
C GLU A 124 1.33 1.08 -4.11
N PRO A 125 1.27 2.17 -3.32
CA PRO A 125 1.71 2.16 -1.92
C PRO A 125 1.13 1.02 -1.08
N ARG A 126 -0.15 0.66 -1.26
CA ARG A 126 -0.79 -0.45 -0.54
C ARG A 126 -0.19 -1.82 -0.90
N ALA A 127 0.17 -2.02 -2.16
CA ALA A 127 0.76 -3.28 -2.62
C ALA A 127 2.18 -3.42 -2.07
N ARG A 128 2.95 -2.33 -2.07
CA ARG A 128 4.27 -2.29 -1.46
C ARG A 128 4.21 -2.56 0.05
N ALA A 129 3.31 -1.89 0.75
CA ALA A 129 3.09 -2.14 2.18
C ALA A 129 2.77 -3.61 2.47
N THR A 130 2.00 -4.28 1.60
CA THR A 130 1.72 -5.72 1.74
C THR A 130 2.97 -6.59 1.57
N TYR A 131 3.92 -6.23 0.70
CA TYR A 131 5.18 -6.97 0.53
C TYR A 131 6.23 -6.64 1.60
N ASP A 132 6.15 -5.45 2.21
CA ASP A 132 7.06 -5.01 3.27
C ASP A 132 6.73 -5.60 4.65
N GLY A 133 5.54 -6.20 4.81
CA GLY A 133 5.07 -6.81 6.05
C GLY A 133 5.45 -8.28 6.18
#